data_AF-A0A7C1HXW6-F1
#
_entry.id   AF-A0A7C1HXW6-F1
#
_cell.length_a   1.000
_cell.length_b   1.000
_cell.length_c   1.000
_cell.angle_alpha   90.00
_cell.angle_beta   90.00
_cell.angle_gamma   90.00
#
_symmetry.space_group_name_H-M   'P 1'
#
loop_
_entity.id
_entity.type
_entity.pdbx_description
1 polymer ?
#
loop_
_entity_poly.entity_id
_entity_poly.type
_entity_poly.pdbx_seq_one_letter_code
_entity_poly.pdbx_strand_id
1 'polypeptide(L)'
;MADDGPDPLIRLAIGHYQFEALNPFTDRNGRTGRILNMLYLIQSGLLEIPVLYLSRYIIQHKSDYYRLFRAVTDSGDWESWLLYMLRGVEETALWTFHRIHAIQDLLDHTIARCRAELPKIYSRELIDLIFRQPYCKISFVVDAGLAERKTASTYLQSLERIGILVSERVGREVIYKHPALLEVLTA
;
A
#
# COMPACT_ATOMS: atom_id res chain seq x y z
N MET A 1 -5.45 3.04 -39.13
CA MET A 1 -5.56 2.67 -37.70
C MET A 1 -4.24 3.07 -37.10
N ALA A 2 -4.21 3.96 -36.10
CA ALA A 2 -2.95 4.34 -35.48
C ALA A 2 -2.31 3.06 -34.93
N ASP A 3 -1.05 2.84 -35.28
CA ASP A 3 -0.21 1.78 -34.71
C ASP A 3 0.09 2.21 -33.26
N ASP A 4 -0.94 2.13 -32.40
CA ASP A 4 -0.80 2.25 -30.97
C ASP A 4 -0.01 1.01 -30.57
N GLY A 5 1.31 1.21 -30.38
CA GLY A 5 2.28 0.14 -30.17
C GLY A 5 1.92 -0.82 -29.02
N PRO A 6 2.82 -1.76 -28.66
CA PRO A 6 2.50 -2.82 -27.72
C PRO A 6 1.91 -2.30 -26.41
N ASP A 7 0.96 -3.06 -25.85
CA ASP A 7 0.25 -2.75 -24.60
C ASP A 7 1.21 -2.23 -23.52
N PRO A 8 0.84 -1.18 -22.75
CA PRO A 8 1.74 -0.61 -21.75
C PRO A 8 2.27 -1.64 -20.75
N LEU A 9 1.52 -2.68 -20.39
CA LEU A 9 2.00 -3.72 -19.48
C LEU A 9 3.10 -4.60 -20.10
N ILE A 10 3.04 -4.83 -21.42
CA ILE A 10 4.12 -5.49 -22.16
C ILE A 10 5.36 -4.59 -22.14
N ARG A 11 5.20 -3.29 -22.41
CA ARG A 11 6.30 -2.32 -22.37
C ARG A 11 6.90 -2.19 -20.98
N LEU A 12 6.10 -2.25 -19.92
CA LEU A 12 6.57 -2.29 -18.53
C LEU A 12 7.45 -3.50 -18.28
N ALA A 13 7.01 -4.69 -18.69
CA ALA A 13 7.78 -5.92 -18.48
C ALA A 13 9.12 -5.89 -19.23
N ILE A 14 9.13 -5.41 -20.48
CA ILE A 14 10.36 -5.22 -21.25
C ILE A 14 11.25 -4.14 -20.63
N GLY A 15 10.66 -2.99 -20.26
CA GLY A 15 11.37 -1.88 -19.64
C GLY A 15 12.04 -2.26 -18.32
N HIS A 16 11.34 -3.03 -17.48
CA HIS A 16 11.89 -3.57 -16.23
C HIS A 16 13.10 -4.46 -16.50
N TYR A 17 12.99 -5.40 -17.44
CA TYR A 17 14.13 -6.25 -17.84
C TYR A 17 15.31 -5.42 -18.33
N GLN A 18 15.08 -4.48 -19.26
CA GLN A 18 16.14 -3.67 -19.86
C GLN A 18 16.87 -2.85 -18.80
N PHE A 19 16.15 -2.23 -17.88
CA PHE A 19 16.75 -1.46 -16.79
C PHE A 19 17.65 -2.32 -15.89
N GLU A 20 17.16 -3.49 -15.48
CA GLU A 20 17.91 -4.42 -14.62
C GLU A 20 19.10 -5.04 -15.37
N ALA A 21 18.98 -5.30 -16.67
CA ALA A 21 20.06 -5.85 -17.49
C ALA A 21 21.19 -4.84 -17.74
N LEU A 22 20.84 -3.57 -17.98
CA LEU A 22 21.83 -2.50 -18.15
C LEU A 22 22.56 -2.19 -16.84
N ASN A 23 21.89 -2.37 -15.70
CA ASN A 23 22.43 -2.13 -14.36
C ASN A 23 23.21 -0.80 -14.26
N PRO A 24 22.57 0.36 -14.54
CA PRO A 24 23.26 1.63 -14.78
C PRO A 24 23.90 2.27 -13.54
N PHE A 25 23.50 1.86 -12.34
CA PHE A 25 24.01 2.41 -11.08
C PHE A 25 24.95 1.44 -10.35
N THR A 26 25.79 1.98 -9.46
CA THR A 26 26.74 1.19 -8.66
C THR A 26 26.09 0.39 -7.53
N ASP A 27 24.92 0.82 -7.04
CA ASP A 27 24.09 0.11 -6.07
C ASP A 27 22.60 0.43 -6.33
N ARG A 28 21.70 -0.42 -5.80
CA ARG A 28 20.25 -0.20 -5.71
C ARG A 28 19.46 -0.23 -7.01
N ASN A 29 20.03 -0.73 -8.11
CA ASN A 29 19.30 -0.92 -9.38
C ASN A 29 17.95 -1.62 -9.17
N GLY A 30 17.93 -2.75 -8.46
CA GLY A 30 16.70 -3.49 -8.16
C GLY A 30 15.60 -2.70 -7.43
N ARG A 31 15.93 -1.66 -6.65
CA ARG A 31 14.92 -0.78 -6.01
C ARG A 31 14.45 0.29 -6.99
N THR A 32 15.39 0.88 -7.73
CA THR A 32 15.09 1.89 -8.74
C THR A 32 14.20 1.33 -9.86
N GLY A 33 14.51 0.13 -10.39
CA GLY A 33 13.70 -0.52 -11.43
C GLY A 33 12.24 -0.73 -11.00
N ARG A 34 12.03 -1.19 -9.76
CA ARG A 34 10.67 -1.35 -9.21
C ARG A 34 9.91 -0.03 -9.06
N ILE A 35 10.59 1.06 -8.69
CA ILE A 35 9.97 2.39 -8.64
C ILE A 35 9.62 2.86 -10.06
N LEU A 36 10.51 2.64 -11.03
CA LEU A 36 10.27 3.00 -12.44
C LEU A 36 9.03 2.29 -13.00
N ASN A 37 8.77 1.04 -12.64
CA ASN A 37 7.54 0.34 -13.04
C ASN A 37 6.28 1.10 -12.60
N MET A 38 6.24 1.57 -11.36
CA MET A 38 5.08 2.31 -10.84
C MET A 38 4.93 3.67 -11.52
N LEU A 39 6.04 4.38 -11.71
CA LEU A 39 6.03 5.67 -12.41
C LEU A 39 5.61 5.52 -13.88
N TYR A 40 6.03 4.44 -14.53
CA TYR A 40 5.63 4.12 -15.89
C TYR A 40 4.13 3.84 -15.99
N LEU A 41 3.56 3.06 -15.06
CA LEU A 41 2.10 2.83 -15.02
C LEU A 41 1.33 4.14 -14.89
N ILE A 42 1.81 5.05 -14.03
CA ILE A 42 1.21 6.38 -13.88
C ILE A 42 1.32 7.19 -15.17
N GLN A 43 2.51 7.24 -15.75
CA GLN A 43 2.75 7.95 -17.02
C GLN A 43 1.89 7.39 -18.16
N SER A 44 1.62 6.09 -18.17
CA SER A 44 0.77 5.42 -19.17
C SER A 44 -0.74 5.58 -18.95
N GLY A 45 -1.15 6.21 -17.85
CA GLY A 45 -2.56 6.39 -17.51
C GLY A 45 -3.26 5.14 -16.95
N LEU A 46 -2.51 4.06 -16.66
CA LEU A 46 -3.05 2.84 -16.05
C LEU A 46 -3.21 2.96 -14.53
N LEU A 47 -2.51 3.90 -13.88
CA LEU A 47 -2.66 4.23 -12.47
C LEU A 47 -2.68 5.75 -12.28
N GLU A 48 -3.48 6.25 -11.36
CA GLU A 48 -3.44 7.66 -10.94
C GLU A 48 -2.44 7.88 -9.80
N ILE A 49 -2.25 6.87 -8.94
CA ILE A 49 -1.39 6.90 -7.76
C ILE A 49 -0.63 5.57 -7.62
N PRO A 50 0.57 5.56 -6.99
CA PRO A 50 1.44 4.39 -6.92
C PRO A 50 1.00 3.39 -5.83
N VAL A 51 -0.16 2.75 -6.01
CA VAL A 51 -0.77 1.85 -5.01
C VAL A 51 -0.61 0.35 -5.32
N LEU A 52 -0.14 0.01 -6.53
CA LEU A 52 0.06 -1.39 -6.91
C LEU A 52 1.29 -1.98 -6.21
N TYR A 53 1.13 -3.10 -5.51
CA TYR A 53 2.22 -3.71 -4.76
C TYR A 53 2.95 -4.83 -5.54
N LEU A 54 3.32 -4.56 -6.81
CA LEU A 54 3.96 -5.53 -7.72
C LEU A 54 5.17 -6.27 -7.12
N SER A 55 5.94 -5.57 -6.27
CA SER A 55 7.10 -6.17 -5.63
C SER A 55 6.77 -7.35 -4.69
N ARG A 56 5.53 -7.45 -4.19
CA ARG A 56 5.06 -8.57 -3.37
C ARG A 56 5.18 -9.88 -4.14
N TYR A 57 4.64 -9.92 -5.35
CA TYR A 57 4.73 -11.09 -6.23
C TYR A 57 6.18 -11.42 -6.57
N ILE A 58 6.99 -10.42 -6.95
CA ILE A 58 8.41 -10.65 -7.29
C ILE A 58 9.19 -11.24 -6.11
N ILE A 59 8.92 -10.80 -4.88
CA ILE A 59 9.58 -11.32 -3.67
C ILE A 59 9.11 -12.75 -3.36
N GLN A 60 7.80 -13.02 -3.48
CA GLN A 60 7.22 -14.34 -3.24
C GLN A 60 7.71 -15.38 -4.28
N HIS A 61 7.94 -14.95 -5.52
CA HIS A 61 8.38 -15.79 -6.64
C HIS A 61 9.82 -15.47 -7.06
N LYS A 62 10.69 -15.11 -6.10
CA LYS A 62 12.06 -14.62 -6.37
C LYS A 62 12.93 -15.58 -7.17
N SER A 63 12.77 -16.90 -6.97
CA SER A 63 13.48 -17.90 -7.76
C SER A 63 13.11 -17.86 -9.23
N ASP A 64 11.81 -17.75 -9.53
CA ASP A 64 11.30 -17.67 -10.89
C ASP A 64 11.68 -16.36 -11.56
N TYR A 65 11.63 -15.24 -10.81
CA TYR A 65 12.13 -13.95 -11.29
C TYR A 65 13.53 -14.06 -11.89
N TYR A 66 14.50 -14.60 -11.13
CA TYR A 66 15.88 -14.72 -11.63
C TYR A 66 16.04 -15.76 -12.71
N ARG A 67 15.32 -16.88 -12.63
CA ARG A 67 15.36 -17.93 -13.65
C ARG A 67 14.87 -17.40 -14.99
N LEU A 68 13.72 -16.73 -15.01
CA LEU A 68 13.12 -16.18 -16.22
C LEU A 68 13.91 -14.98 -16.74
N PHE A 69 14.43 -14.13 -15.85
CA PHE A 69 15.34 -13.05 -16.25
C PHE A 69 16.56 -13.58 -17.02
N ARG A 70 17.20 -14.64 -16.51
CA ARG A 70 18.33 -15.27 -17.22
C ARG A 70 17.92 -15.93 -18.53
N ALA A 71 16.75 -16.58 -18.57
CA ALA A 71 16.26 -17.24 -19.78
C ALA A 71 16.09 -16.26 -20.96
N VAL A 72 15.73 -15.01 -20.69
CA VAL A 72 15.72 -13.94 -21.70
C VAL A 72 17.13 -13.68 -22.25
N THR A 73 18.13 -13.54 -21.38
CA THR A 73 19.53 -13.31 -21.80
C THR A 73 20.12 -14.51 -22.55
N ASP A 74 19.88 -15.72 -22.03
CA ASP A 74 20.56 -16.94 -22.50
C ASP A 74 19.92 -17.50 -23.78
N SER A 75 18.59 -17.38 -23.91
CA SER A 75 17.81 -18.06 -24.95
C SER A 75 16.74 -17.20 -25.63
N GLY A 76 16.58 -15.94 -25.23
CA GLY A 76 15.56 -15.06 -25.81
C GLY A 76 14.12 -15.41 -25.41
N ASP A 77 13.93 -16.12 -24.29
CA ASP A 77 12.61 -16.55 -23.79
C ASP A 77 11.80 -15.37 -23.20
N TRP A 78 11.43 -14.44 -24.07
CA TRP A 78 10.64 -13.26 -23.73
C TRP A 78 9.22 -13.62 -23.31
N GLU A 79 8.62 -14.64 -23.93
CA GLU A 79 7.25 -15.03 -23.65
C GLU A 79 7.05 -15.40 -22.18
N SER A 80 7.92 -16.28 -21.64
CA SER A 80 7.82 -16.69 -20.24
C SER A 80 8.05 -15.52 -19.27
N TRP A 81 8.96 -14.60 -19.61
CA TRP A 81 9.19 -13.39 -18.83
C TRP A 81 7.97 -12.45 -18.83
N LEU A 82 7.40 -12.20 -20.00
CA LEU A 82 6.21 -11.36 -20.16
C LEU A 82 5.03 -11.94 -19.37
N LEU A 83 4.75 -13.24 -19.51
CA LEU A 83 3.68 -13.92 -18.78
C LEU A 83 3.88 -13.83 -17.26
N TYR A 84 5.11 -13.99 -16.79
CA TYR A 84 5.44 -13.83 -15.36
C TYR A 84 5.16 -12.42 -14.84
N MET A 85 5.57 -11.39 -15.58
CA MET A 85 5.36 -10.00 -15.18
C MET A 85 3.88 -9.62 -15.23
N LEU A 86 3.15 -10.05 -16.27
CA LEU A 86 1.72 -9.81 -16.42
C LEU A 86 0.91 -10.48 -15.30
N ARG A 87 1.25 -11.73 -14.95
CA ARG A 87 0.63 -12.41 -13.81
C ARG A 87 0.92 -11.69 -12.50
N GLY A 88 2.15 -11.19 -12.31
CA GLY A 88 2.47 -10.39 -11.14
C GLY A 88 1.64 -9.11 -11.04
N VAL A 89 1.37 -8.44 -12.16
CA VAL A 89 0.47 -7.27 -12.21
C VAL A 89 -0.95 -7.67 -11.86
N GLU A 90 -1.50 -8.72 -12.49
CA GLU A 90 -2.85 -9.22 -12.25
C GLU A 90 -3.08 -9.57 -10.76
N GLU A 91 -2.23 -10.44 -10.20
CA GLU A 91 -2.39 -10.93 -8.83
C GLU A 91 -2.26 -9.79 -7.82
N THR A 92 -1.30 -8.89 -8.02
CA THR A 92 -1.12 -7.77 -7.08
C THR A 92 -2.17 -6.67 -7.24
N ALA A 93 -2.74 -6.49 -8.43
CA ALA A 93 -3.87 -5.59 -8.64
C ALA A 93 -5.13 -6.10 -7.93
N LEU A 94 -5.44 -7.39 -8.09
CA LEU A 94 -6.55 -8.03 -7.37
C LEU A 94 -6.34 -8.02 -5.85
N TRP A 95 -5.12 -8.31 -5.39
CA TRP A 95 -4.77 -8.24 -3.97
C TRP A 95 -4.97 -6.82 -3.41
N THR A 96 -4.46 -5.79 -4.11
CA THR A 96 -4.65 -4.38 -3.71
C THR A 96 -6.13 -4.00 -3.72
N PHE A 97 -6.90 -4.43 -4.72
CA PHE A 97 -8.34 -4.18 -4.83
C PHE A 97 -9.11 -4.73 -3.61
N HIS A 98 -8.93 -6.01 -3.29
CA HIS A 98 -9.58 -6.62 -2.14
C HIS A 98 -9.16 -5.96 -0.82
N ARG A 99 -7.90 -5.52 -0.74
CA ARG A 99 -7.39 -4.82 0.44
C ARG A 99 -8.05 -3.46 0.64
N ILE A 100 -8.19 -2.67 -0.42
CA ILE A 100 -8.89 -1.38 -0.38
C ILE A 100 -10.34 -1.57 0.07
N HIS A 101 -11.04 -2.56 -0.48
CA HIS A 101 -12.42 -2.86 -0.08
C HIS A 101 -12.51 -3.27 1.40
N ALA A 102 -11.62 -4.12 1.89
CA ALA A 102 -11.59 -4.47 3.31
C ALA A 102 -11.35 -3.25 4.23
N ILE A 103 -10.54 -2.27 3.79
CA ILE A 103 -10.34 -1.02 4.53
C ILE A 103 -11.62 -0.17 4.51
N GLN A 104 -12.31 -0.07 3.37
CA GLN A 104 -13.57 0.67 3.24
C GLN A 104 -14.67 0.06 4.12
N ASP A 105 -14.82 -1.26 4.08
CA ASP A 105 -15.78 -1.97 4.93
C ASP A 105 -15.48 -1.71 6.41
N LEU A 106 -14.22 -1.84 6.82
CA LEU A 106 -13.81 -1.56 8.20
C LEU A 106 -14.10 -0.11 8.61
N LEU A 107 -13.90 0.84 7.71
CA LEU A 107 -14.17 2.26 7.93
C LEU A 107 -15.65 2.51 8.17
N ASP A 108 -16.53 1.94 7.35
CA ASP A 108 -17.98 2.10 7.49
C ASP A 108 -18.50 1.47 8.79
N HIS A 109 -18.02 0.27 9.13
CA HIS A 109 -18.33 -0.37 10.42
C HIS A 109 -17.85 0.47 11.61
N THR A 110 -16.64 1.02 11.53
CA THR A 110 -16.07 1.87 12.59
C THR A 110 -16.87 3.16 12.77
N ILE A 111 -17.31 3.77 11.67
CA ILE A 111 -18.15 4.98 11.69
C ILE A 111 -19.50 4.70 12.34
N ALA A 112 -20.19 3.65 11.90
CA ALA A 112 -21.49 3.27 12.46
C ALA A 112 -21.40 3.04 13.97
N ARG A 113 -20.35 2.32 14.38
CA ARG A 113 -20.08 2.00 15.78
C ARG A 113 -19.76 3.23 16.64
N CYS A 114 -18.89 4.12 16.16
CA CYS A 114 -18.58 5.36 16.86
C CYS A 114 -19.78 6.29 16.99
N ARG A 115 -20.65 6.37 15.98
CA ARG A 115 -21.90 7.14 16.06
C ARG A 115 -22.83 6.60 17.13
N ALA A 116 -22.93 5.28 17.27
CA ALA A 116 -23.81 4.63 18.24
C ALA A 116 -23.25 4.72 19.68
N GLU A 117 -21.97 4.40 19.88
CA GLU A 117 -21.38 4.25 21.22
C GLU A 117 -20.74 5.55 21.75
N LEU A 118 -20.27 6.43 20.87
CA LEU A 118 -19.52 7.65 21.22
C LEU A 118 -20.04 8.92 20.50
N PRO A 119 -21.36 9.21 20.49
CA PRO A 119 -21.94 10.29 19.67
C PRO A 119 -21.39 11.70 19.98
N LYS A 120 -20.92 11.95 21.21
CA LYS A 120 -20.34 13.24 21.63
C LYS A 120 -18.90 13.46 21.17
N ILE A 121 -18.20 12.39 20.81
CA ILE A 121 -16.78 12.39 20.44
C ILE A 121 -16.62 12.15 18.93
N TYR A 122 -17.56 11.44 18.33
CA TYR A 122 -17.56 11.13 16.92
C TYR A 122 -17.46 12.41 16.07
N SER A 123 -16.47 12.43 15.19
CA SER A 123 -16.40 13.27 13.99
C SER A 123 -15.84 12.44 12.85
N ARG A 124 -16.18 12.78 11.60
CA ARG A 124 -15.67 12.03 10.44
C ARG A 124 -14.14 12.16 10.36
N GLU A 125 -13.64 13.33 10.70
CA GLU A 125 -12.23 13.70 10.66
C GLU A 125 -11.40 12.91 11.68
N LEU A 126 -11.95 12.64 12.88
CA LEU A 126 -11.28 11.81 13.89
C LEU A 126 -11.15 10.36 13.40
N ILE A 127 -12.21 9.81 12.78
CA ILE A 127 -12.15 8.46 12.23
C ILE A 127 -11.18 8.39 11.05
N ASP A 128 -11.25 9.35 10.12
CA ASP A 128 -10.31 9.40 9.00
C ASP A 128 -8.86 9.54 9.48
N LEU A 129 -8.60 10.26 10.57
CA LEU A 129 -7.26 10.39 11.15
C LEU A 129 -6.72 9.05 11.65
N ILE A 130 -7.51 8.27 12.40
CA ILE A 130 -7.06 6.96 12.90
C ILE A 130 -6.91 5.91 11.79
N PHE A 131 -7.57 6.10 10.64
CA PHE A 131 -7.36 5.28 9.44
C PHE A 131 -6.11 5.70 8.65
N ARG A 132 -5.79 6.99 8.61
CA ARG A 132 -4.53 7.50 8.03
C ARG A 132 -3.32 7.20 8.92
N GLN A 133 -3.52 7.08 10.23
CA GLN A 133 -2.48 6.84 11.23
C GLN A 133 -2.79 5.56 12.03
N PRO A 134 -2.51 4.36 11.48
CA PRO A 134 -2.73 3.08 12.18
C PRO A 134 -2.00 2.98 13.54
N TYR A 135 -0.93 3.77 13.69
CA TYR A 135 -0.26 4.06 14.96
C TYR A 135 -0.47 5.54 15.29
N CYS A 136 -1.52 5.86 16.03
CA CYS A 136 -1.91 7.23 16.34
C CYS A 136 -1.28 7.73 17.65
N LYS A 137 -1.17 9.05 17.79
CA LYS A 137 -0.71 9.72 19.01
C LYS A 137 -1.61 10.92 19.30
N ILE A 138 -1.60 11.38 20.55
CA ILE A 138 -2.33 12.59 20.96
C ILE A 138 -1.88 13.79 20.11
N SER A 139 -0.58 13.91 19.81
CA SER A 139 -0.06 14.99 18.95
C SER A 139 -0.72 15.00 17.58
N PHE A 140 -0.97 13.86 16.94
CA PHE A 140 -1.58 13.83 15.61
C PHE A 140 -3.01 14.39 15.60
N VAL A 141 -3.77 14.19 16.68
CA VAL A 141 -5.12 14.79 16.83
C VAL A 141 -5.03 16.30 17.01
N VAL A 142 -4.02 16.77 17.75
CA VAL A 142 -3.75 18.20 17.98
C VAL A 142 -3.26 18.87 16.71
N ASP A 143 -2.29 18.27 16.01
CA ASP A 143 -1.69 18.76 14.77
C ASP A 143 -2.72 18.81 13.62
N ALA A 144 -3.69 17.89 13.62
CA ALA A 144 -4.83 17.90 12.71
C ALA A 144 -5.91 18.95 13.09
N GLY A 145 -5.73 19.71 14.17
CA GLY A 145 -6.65 20.76 14.61
C GLY A 145 -7.99 20.23 15.17
N LEU A 146 -8.07 18.94 15.51
CA LEU A 146 -9.34 18.31 15.91
C LEU A 146 -9.68 18.57 17.38
N ALA A 147 -8.68 18.80 18.23
CA ALA A 147 -8.86 19.04 19.66
C ALA A 147 -7.59 19.56 20.33
N GLU A 148 -7.74 20.27 21.44
CA GLU A 148 -6.63 20.53 22.37
C GLU A 148 -6.15 19.23 23.03
N ARG A 149 -4.90 19.22 23.51
CA ARG A 149 -4.23 18.02 24.06
C ARG A 149 -5.05 17.21 25.05
N LYS A 150 -5.73 17.88 26.00
CA LYS A 150 -6.57 17.20 27.02
C LYS A 150 -7.76 16.49 26.38
N THR A 151 -8.44 17.16 25.46
CA THR A 151 -9.59 16.63 24.73
C THR A 151 -9.17 15.53 23.75
N ALA A 152 -8.06 15.70 23.05
CA ALA A 152 -7.46 14.67 22.20
C ALA A 152 -7.13 13.38 22.97
N SER A 153 -6.58 13.52 24.19
CA SER A 153 -6.37 12.37 25.09
C SER A 153 -7.68 11.65 25.40
N THR A 154 -8.73 12.39 25.76
CA THR A 154 -10.05 11.82 26.05
C THR A 154 -10.65 11.11 24.83
N TYR A 155 -10.45 11.64 23.62
CA TYR A 155 -10.94 11.04 22.38
C TYR A 155 -10.30 9.67 22.14
N LEU A 156 -8.97 9.60 22.17
CA LEU A 156 -8.24 8.34 21.94
C LEU A 156 -8.52 7.30 23.03
N GLN A 157 -8.60 7.72 24.31
CA GLN A 157 -9.00 6.84 25.42
C GLN A 157 -10.44 6.32 25.27
N SER A 158 -11.35 7.12 24.70
CA SER A 158 -12.73 6.68 24.49
C SER A 158 -12.83 5.65 23.36
N LEU A 159 -12.06 5.82 22.29
CA LEU A 159 -11.93 4.84 21.21
C LEU A 159 -11.26 3.54 21.70
N GLU A 160 -10.30 3.65 22.61
CA GLU A 160 -9.70 2.50 23.29
C GLU A 160 -10.68 1.79 24.22
N ARG A 161 -11.52 2.53 24.96
CA ARG A 161 -12.53 1.94 25.86
C ARG A 161 -13.54 1.08 25.11
N ILE A 162 -13.89 1.45 23.88
CA ILE A 162 -14.72 0.61 23.00
C ILE A 162 -13.86 -0.36 22.16
N GLY A 163 -12.55 -0.45 22.36
CA GLY A 163 -11.70 -1.43 21.71
C GLY A 163 -11.49 -1.22 20.20
N ILE A 164 -11.72 -0.01 19.67
CA ILE A 164 -11.28 0.36 18.32
C ILE A 164 -9.76 0.54 18.30
N LEU A 165 -9.23 1.15 19.37
CA LEU A 165 -7.81 1.36 19.57
C LEU A 165 -7.28 0.54 20.74
N VAL A 166 -5.98 0.33 20.78
CA VAL A 166 -5.25 -0.24 21.92
C VAL A 166 -4.02 0.60 22.17
N SER A 167 -3.85 1.10 23.39
CA SER A 167 -2.66 1.89 23.74
C SER A 167 -1.47 1.01 24.12
N GLU A 168 -0.27 1.48 23.79
CA GLU A 168 1.01 0.94 24.23
C GLU A 168 1.93 2.10 24.61
N ARG A 169 2.68 1.93 25.71
CA ARG A 169 3.72 2.88 26.09
C ARG A 169 5.02 2.52 25.38
N VAL A 170 5.50 3.43 24.54
CA VAL A 170 6.78 3.30 23.83
C VAL A 170 7.69 4.45 24.27
N GLY A 171 8.67 4.11 25.11
CA GLY A 171 9.52 5.11 25.76
C GLY A 171 8.70 6.06 26.64
N ARG A 172 8.71 7.35 26.30
CA ARG A 172 7.96 8.40 27.03
C ARG A 172 6.59 8.69 26.44
N GLU A 173 6.25 8.09 25.30
CA GLU A 173 5.01 8.37 24.58
C GLU A 173 4.01 7.23 24.71
N VAL A 174 2.73 7.56 24.55
CA VAL A 174 1.64 6.60 24.43
C VAL A 174 1.20 6.59 22.97
N ILE A 175 1.25 5.40 22.36
CA ILE A 175 0.82 5.16 20.98
C ILE A 175 -0.48 4.39 21.04
N TYR A 176 -1.48 4.82 20.28
CA TYR A 176 -2.76 4.14 20.12
C TYR A 176 -2.79 3.42 18.78
N LYS A 177 -2.73 2.09 18.81
CA LYS A 177 -2.77 1.25 17.61
C LYS A 177 -4.21 0.97 17.21
N HIS A 178 -4.49 0.89 15.92
CA HIS A 178 -5.75 0.39 15.40
C HIS A 178 -5.59 -1.08 14.97
N PRO A 179 -5.83 -2.06 15.85
CA PRO A 179 -5.51 -3.47 15.60
C PRO A 179 -6.21 -4.04 14.36
N ALA A 180 -7.53 -3.83 14.22
CA ALA A 180 -8.28 -4.32 13.07
C ALA A 180 -7.75 -3.76 11.74
N LEU A 181 -7.38 -2.47 11.70
CA LEU A 181 -6.80 -1.88 10.50
C LEU A 181 -5.40 -2.43 10.22
N LEU A 182 -4.58 -2.64 11.25
CA LEU A 182 -3.26 -3.25 11.10
C LEU A 182 -3.35 -4.69 10.58
N GLU A 183 -4.32 -5.47 11.06
CA GLU A 183 -4.59 -6.81 10.55
C GLU A 183 -4.94 -6.77 9.06
N VAL A 184 -5.83 -5.86 8.66
CA VAL A 184 -6.13 -5.62 7.26
C VAL A 184 -4.86 -5.24 6.50
N LEU A 185 -4.05 -4.28 6.96
CA LEU A 185 -2.86 -3.84 6.21
C LEU A 185 -1.73 -4.88 6.11
N THR A 186 -1.68 -5.86 7.03
CA THR A 186 -0.54 -6.79 7.15
C THR A 186 -0.82 -8.22 6.71
N ALA A 187 -2.10 -8.61 6.53
CA ALA A 187 -2.47 -9.89 5.92
C ALA A 187 -2.02 -9.99 4.44
#